data_AF-A0A812VPJ3-F1
#
_entry.id   AF-A0A812VPJ3-F1
#
_cell.length_a   1.000
_cell.length_b   1.000
_cell.length_c   1.000
_cell.angle_alpha   90.00
_cell.angle_beta   90.00
_cell.angle_gamma   90.00
#
_symmetry.space_group_name_H-M   'P 1'
#
loop_
_entity.id
_entity.type
_entity.pdbx_description
1 polymer ?
#
loop_
_entity_poly.entity_id
_entity_poly.type
_entity_poly.pdbx_seq_one_letter_code
_entity_poly.pdbx_strand_id
1 'polypeptide(L)'
;MADAGKVRVLHLLCKHSKSRNPVSRRTGASTAGVGVDSAHTELTAIIGKLKDLSGQALVDAFAKEAQARSDCGSYAQGGDLGFFGKGEMQKPFEALREGTVAVPTCCE
;
A
#
# COMPACT_ATOMS: atom_id res chain seq x y z
N MET A 1 20.83 -10.52 13.64
CA MET A 1 20.59 -9.47 14.66
C MET A 1 19.35 -8.71 14.20
N ALA A 2 18.20 -8.95 14.82
CA ALA A 2 16.98 -8.24 14.48
C ALA A 2 17.13 -6.79 14.98
N ASP A 3 17.15 -5.85 14.04
CA ASP A 3 17.33 -4.42 14.29
C ASP A 3 16.11 -3.91 15.09
N ALA A 4 16.26 -3.83 16.41
CA ALA A 4 15.19 -3.71 17.42
C ALA A 4 14.42 -2.37 17.41
N GLY A 5 14.49 -1.61 16.32
CA GLY A 5 13.76 -0.36 16.13
C GLY A 5 13.30 -0.09 14.71
N LYS A 6 13.55 -1.01 13.77
CA LYS A 6 13.11 -0.86 12.37
C LYS A 6 11.85 -1.67 12.12
N VAL A 7 10.88 -1.02 11.48
CA VAL A 7 9.63 -1.64 11.07
C VAL A 7 9.68 -1.95 9.59
N ARG A 8 9.19 -3.14 9.20
CA ARG A 8 9.02 -3.49 7.79
C ARG A 8 7.65 -3.02 7.32
N VAL A 9 7.61 -2.25 6.24
CA VAL A 9 6.37 -1.65 5.74
C VAL A 9 6.07 -2.15 4.33
N LEU A 10 4.84 -2.60 4.16
CA LEU A 10 4.24 -2.88 2.87
C LEU A 10 3.29 -1.74 2.55
N HIS A 11 3.36 -1.18 1.34
CA HIS A 11 2.39 -0.20 0.88
C HIS A 11 1.64 -0.72 -0.34
N LEU A 12 0.38 -0.30 -0.44
CA LEU A 12 -0.42 -0.47 -1.64
C LEU A 12 -0.98 0.90 -2.01
N LEU A 13 -0.51 1.43 -3.14
CA LEU A 13 -0.95 2.72 -3.67
C LEU A 13 -1.75 2.49 -4.95
N CYS A 14 -3.06 2.73 -4.88
CA CYS A 14 -3.93 2.79 -6.05
C CYS A 14 -4.07 4.25 -6.49
N LYS A 15 -3.69 4.56 -7.74
CA LYS A 15 -3.91 5.90 -8.30
C LYS A 15 -5.30 6.02 -8.89
N HIS A 16 -5.84 7.23 -8.82
CA HIS A 16 -7.15 7.57 -9.38
C HIS A 16 -7.05 8.85 -10.22
N SER A 17 -8.16 9.24 -10.83
CA SER A 17 -8.26 10.42 -11.71
C SER A 17 -7.79 11.72 -11.08
N LYS A 18 -8.09 11.91 -9.79
CA LYS A 18 -7.67 13.07 -9.00
C LYS A 18 -6.21 12.99 -8.48
N SER A 19 -5.46 11.92 -8.77
CA SER A 19 -4.06 11.81 -8.31
C SER A 19 -3.16 12.81 -9.03
N ARG A 20 -2.21 13.41 -8.31
CA ARG A 20 -1.28 14.44 -8.83
C ARG A 20 -0.48 14.01 -10.08
N ASN A 21 -0.30 12.70 -10.25
CA ASN A 21 0.25 12.10 -11.45
C ASN A 21 -0.54 10.81 -11.78
N PRO A 22 -1.60 10.90 -12.60
CA PRO A 22 -2.53 9.80 -12.88
C PRO A 22 -1.98 8.83 -13.94
N VAL A 23 -0.70 8.47 -13.82
CA VAL A 23 -0.03 7.48 -14.68
C VAL A 23 0.41 6.33 -13.80
N SER A 24 -0.06 5.13 -14.15
CA SER A 24 0.40 3.90 -13.52
C SER A 24 1.85 3.63 -13.90
N ARG A 25 2.75 3.47 -12.91
CA ARG A 25 4.11 3.00 -13.21
C ARG A 25 4.16 1.52 -13.59
N ARG A 26 3.08 0.78 -13.32
CA ARG A 26 2.96 -0.65 -13.61
C ARG A 26 2.60 -0.90 -15.06
N THR A 27 1.59 -0.20 -15.58
CA THR A 27 1.10 -0.41 -16.96
C THR A 27 1.47 0.72 -17.91
N GLY A 28 2.05 1.81 -17.42
CA GLY A 28 2.26 3.04 -18.21
C GLY A 28 0.95 3.71 -18.65
N ALA A 29 -0.21 3.16 -18.22
CA ALA A 29 -1.52 3.63 -18.63
C ALA A 29 -2.01 4.74 -17.69
N SER A 30 -2.79 5.66 -18.25
CA SER A 30 -3.43 6.72 -17.46
C SER A 30 -4.51 6.12 -16.56
N THR A 31 -4.35 6.23 -15.25
CA THR A 31 -5.38 5.89 -14.24
C THR A 31 -6.46 6.98 -14.12
N ALA A 32 -6.52 7.87 -15.12
CA ALA A 32 -7.50 8.95 -15.24
C ALA A 32 -8.96 8.45 -15.36
N GLY A 33 -9.16 7.21 -15.81
CA GLY A 33 -10.47 6.56 -15.86
C GLY A 33 -10.93 5.94 -14.54
N VAL A 34 -10.03 5.80 -13.55
CA VAL A 34 -10.38 5.23 -12.25
C VAL A 34 -10.92 6.33 -11.34
N GLY A 35 -12.22 6.29 -11.05
CA GLY A 35 -12.85 7.20 -10.09
C GLY A 35 -12.31 6.99 -8.68
N VAL A 36 -12.26 8.06 -7.88
CA VAL A 36 -11.85 8.01 -6.47
C VAL A 36 -12.66 6.95 -5.70
N ASP A 37 -13.96 6.88 -5.97
CA ASP A 37 -14.87 5.93 -5.34
C ASP A 37 -14.56 4.46 -5.69
N SER A 38 -14.19 4.18 -6.94
CA SER A 38 -13.75 2.84 -7.37
C SER A 38 -12.46 2.45 -6.65
N ALA A 39 -11.49 3.36 -6.57
CA ALA A 39 -10.24 3.12 -5.87
C ALA A 39 -10.47 2.87 -4.38
N HIS A 40 -11.34 3.64 -3.73
CA HIS A 40 -11.73 3.43 -2.33
C HIS A 40 -12.46 2.11 -2.11
N THR A 41 -13.37 1.74 -3.01
CA THR A 41 -14.11 0.47 -2.93
C THR A 41 -13.17 -0.73 -3.05
N GLU A 42 -12.24 -0.69 -4.02
CA GLU A 42 -11.22 -1.71 -4.18
C GLU A 42 -10.30 -1.81 -2.96
N LEU A 43 -9.80 -0.68 -2.45
CA LEU A 43 -8.96 -0.64 -1.24
C LEU A 43 -9.70 -1.20 -0.03
N THR A 44 -10.96 -0.82 0.16
CA THR A 44 -11.80 -1.32 1.26
C THR A 44 -12.04 -2.83 1.15
N ALA A 45 -12.28 -3.33 -0.06
CA ALA A 45 -12.42 -4.77 -0.30
C ALA A 45 -11.11 -5.52 -0.01
N ILE A 46 -9.96 -4.97 -0.41
CA ILE A 46 -8.63 -5.54 -0.11
C ILE A 46 -8.39 -5.57 1.40
N ILE A 47 -8.60 -4.45 2.11
CA ILE A 47 -8.51 -4.37 3.57
C ILE A 47 -9.46 -5.39 4.22
N GLY A 48 -10.67 -5.54 3.69
CA GLY A 48 -11.66 -6.50 4.13
C GLY A 48 -11.22 -7.96 3.97
N LYS A 49 -10.41 -8.30 2.98
CA LYS A 49 -9.82 -9.65 2.85
C LYS A 49 -8.62 -9.84 3.78
N LEU A 50 -7.83 -8.77 3.93
CA LEU A 50 -6.59 -8.81 4.71
C LEU A 50 -6.85 -8.82 6.21
N LYS A 51 -7.90 -8.15 6.69
CA LYS A 51 -8.24 -8.14 8.13
C LYS A 51 -8.53 -9.54 8.68
N ASP A 52 -9.02 -10.45 7.85
CA ASP A 52 -9.33 -11.83 8.21
C ASP A 52 -8.07 -12.73 8.18
N LEU A 53 -6.98 -12.25 7.59
CA LEU A 53 -5.70 -12.93 7.52
C LEU A 53 -4.75 -12.38 8.59
N SER A 54 -3.81 -13.20 9.05
CA SER A 54 -2.77 -12.78 9.99
C SER A 54 -1.46 -13.52 9.75
N GLY A 55 -0.35 -12.95 10.23
CA GLY A 55 0.98 -13.50 10.04
C GLY A 55 1.46 -13.49 8.58
N GLN A 56 2.18 -14.53 8.18
CA GLN A 56 2.81 -14.60 6.85
C GLN A 56 1.80 -14.63 5.69
N ALA A 57 0.60 -15.20 5.92
CA ALA A 57 -0.45 -15.29 4.90
C ALA A 57 -1.02 -13.91 4.53
N LEU A 58 -1.14 -13.00 5.51
CA LEU A 58 -1.52 -11.61 5.26
C LEU A 58 -0.49 -10.93 4.37
N VAL A 59 0.81 -11.14 4.64
CA VAL A 59 1.90 -10.54 3.87
C VAL A 59 1.89 -11.04 2.42
N ASP A 60 1.72 -12.35 2.20
CA ASP A 60 1.67 -12.93 0.86
C ASP A 60 0.44 -12.45 0.06
N ALA A 61 -0.74 -12.42 0.71
CA ALA A 61 -1.96 -11.91 0.10
C ALA A 61 -1.84 -10.41 -0.23
N PHE A 62 -1.26 -9.62 0.68
CA PHE A 62 -0.99 -8.20 0.45
C PHE A 62 -0.04 -8.00 -0.73
N ALA A 63 1.04 -8.79 -0.79
CA ALA A 63 2.02 -8.71 -1.86
C ALA A 63 1.42 -9.01 -3.23
N LYS A 64 0.51 -9.99 -3.32
CA LYS A 64 -0.24 -10.31 -4.54
C LYS A 64 -1.16 -9.17 -4.97
N GLU A 65 -1.96 -8.62 -4.05
CA GLU A 65 -2.85 -7.50 -4.38
C GLU A 65 -2.03 -6.25 -4.75
N ALA A 66 -0.89 -6.01 -4.08
CA ALA A 66 0.02 -4.91 -4.40
C ALA A 66 0.70 -5.08 -5.77
N GLN A 67 1.11 -6.29 -6.15
CA GLN A 67 1.61 -6.56 -7.50
C GLN A 67 0.55 -6.32 -8.58
N ALA A 68 -0.70 -6.68 -8.29
CA ALA A 68 -1.80 -6.56 -9.24
C ALA A 68 -2.30 -5.11 -9.39
N ARG A 69 -2.36 -4.36 -8.28
CA ARG A 69 -3.05 -3.06 -8.21
C ARG A 69 -2.16 -1.88 -7.89
N SER A 70 -0.97 -2.07 -7.31
CA SER A 70 -0.14 -0.93 -6.94
C SER A 70 0.47 -0.26 -8.16
N ASP A 71 0.29 1.06 -8.24
CA ASP A 71 0.80 1.92 -9.31
C ASP A 71 2.15 2.57 -8.97
N CYS A 72 2.74 2.22 -7.82
CA CYS A 72 4.04 2.71 -7.37
C CYS A 72 5.14 1.70 -7.72
N GLY A 73 6.38 2.15 -7.92
CA GLY A 73 7.50 1.28 -8.32
C GLY A 73 7.80 0.11 -7.37
N SER A 74 7.28 0.16 -6.14
CA SER A 74 7.33 -0.93 -5.17
C SER A 74 6.49 -2.15 -5.56
N TYR A 75 5.62 -2.05 -6.58
CA TYR A 75 4.82 -3.19 -7.09
C TYR A 75 5.69 -4.41 -7.40
N ALA A 76 6.92 -4.20 -7.91
CA ALA A 76 7.83 -5.28 -8.28
C ALA A 76 8.20 -6.18 -7.09
N GLN A 77 8.24 -5.61 -5.88
CA GLN A 77 8.54 -6.33 -4.64
C GLN A 77 7.28 -6.64 -3.82
N GLY A 78 6.08 -6.58 -4.42
CA GLY A 78 4.84 -6.82 -3.68
C GLY A 78 4.47 -5.68 -2.73
N GLY A 79 4.83 -4.44 -3.08
CA GLY A 79 4.59 -3.29 -2.22
C GLY A 79 5.56 -3.19 -1.05
N ASP A 80 6.58 -4.06 -0.99
CA ASP A 80 7.64 -3.97 0.01
C ASP A 80 8.48 -2.72 -0.22
N LEU A 81 8.57 -1.91 0.83
CA LEU A 81 9.42 -0.73 0.86
C LEU A 81 10.70 -0.96 1.71
N GLY A 82 10.86 -2.15 2.28
CA GLY A 82 11.98 -2.49 3.16
C GLY A 82 11.76 -2.11 4.62
N PHE A 83 12.87 -1.97 5.33
CA PHE A 83 12.92 -1.65 6.75
C PHE A 83 13.13 -0.15 6.95
N PHE A 84 12.24 0.50 7.69
CA PHE A 84 12.34 1.92 8.03
C PHE A 84 12.63 2.11 9.50
N GLY A 85 13.53 3.06 9.81
CA GLY A 85 13.68 3.58 11.17
C GLY A 85 12.58 4.57 11.53
N LYS A 86 12.45 4.87 12.82
CA LYS A 86 11.66 6.03 13.28
C LYS A 86 12.21 7.32 12.66
N GLY A 87 11.36 8.09 12.00
CA GLY A 87 11.64 9.39 11.40
C GLY A 87 11.78 9.39 9.87
N GLU A 88 11.85 8.22 9.22
CA GLU A 88 12.04 8.13 7.75
C GLU A 88 10.74 8.21 6.95
N MET A 89 9.58 8.03 7.57
CA MET A 89 8.28 8.06 6.91
C MET A 89 7.37 9.19 7.40
N GLN A 90 6.34 9.50 6.60
CA GLN A 90 5.34 10.48 7.01
C GLN A 90 4.68 10.03 8.32
N LYS A 91 4.39 10.99 9.20
CA LYS A 91 3.76 10.78 10.52
C LYS A 91 2.61 9.75 10.55
N PRO A 92 1.67 9.67 9.58
CA PRO A 92 0.63 8.64 9.61
C PRO A 92 1.15 7.21 9.44
N PHE A 93 2.28 7.01 8.77
CA PHE A 93 2.90 5.68 8.61
C PHE A 93 3.72 5.29 9.85
N GLU A 94 4.36 6.24 10.52
CA GLU A 94 5.14 6.00 11.73
C GLU A 94 4.25 5.65 12.95
N ALA A 95 3.01 6.17 12.97
CA ALA A 95 2.05 5.89 14.04
C ALA A 95 1.48 4.45 13.99
N LEU A 96 1.73 3.70 12.91
CA LEU A 96 1.21 2.34 12.76
C LEU A 96 2.03 1.34 13.58
N ARG A 97 1.33 0.53 14.37
CA ARG A 97 1.92 -0.62 15.06
C ARG A 97 2.02 -1.82 14.12
N GLU A 98 2.99 -2.70 14.42
CA GLU A 98 3.15 -4.00 13.76
C GLU A 98 1.80 -4.73 13.68
N GLY A 99 1.40 -5.15 12.47
CA GLY A 99 0.13 -5.84 12.22
C GLY A 99 -1.10 -4.94 12.02
N THR A 100 -0.96 -3.61 12.01
CA THR A 100 -2.09 -2.70 11.75
C THR A 100 -2.14 -2.30 10.27
N VAL A 101 -3.27 -2.59 9.60
CA VAL A 101 -3.54 -2.11 8.24
C VAL A 101 -3.98 -0.65 8.30
N ALA A 102 -3.23 0.24 7.68
CA ALA A 102 -3.59 1.66 7.60
C ALA A 102 -4.83 1.86 6.73
N VAL A 103 -5.73 2.72 7.19
CA VAL A 103 -6.86 3.20 6.39
C VAL A 103 -6.38 3.98 5.18
N PRO A 104 -7.13 3.93 4.05
CA PRO A 104 -6.76 4.63 2.83
C PRO A 104 -6.68 6.13 3.12
N THR A 105 -5.44 6.62 3.20
CA THR A 105 -5.18 8.05 3.36
C THR A 105 -5.12 8.64 1.96
N CYS A 106 -6.16 9.38 1.60
CA CYS A 106 -6.12 10.26 0.44
C CYS A 106 -4.99 11.28 0.65
N CYS A 107 -3.89 11.15 -0.07
CA CYS A 107 -2.97 12.28 -0.23
C CYS A 107 -3.69 13.34 -1.06
N GLU A 108 -4.29 14.31 -0.37
CA GLU A 108 -4.78 15.56 -0.98
C GLU A 108 -3.64 16.38 -1.60
#